data_AF-A0A7R9J1W0-F1
#
_entry.id   AF-A0A7R9J1W0-F1
#
_cell.length_a   1.000
_cell.length_b   1.000
_cell.length_c   1.000
_cell.angle_alpha   90.00
_cell.angle_beta   90.00
_cell.angle_gamma   90.00
#
_symmetry.space_group_name_H-M   'P 1'
#
loop_
_entity.id
_entity.type
_entity.pdbx_description
1 polymer ?
#
loop_
_entity_poly.entity_id
_entity_poly.type
_entity_poly.pdbx_seq_one_letter_code
_entity_poly.pdbx_strand_id
1 'polypeptide(L)' 'MLQKEMQIRKQFRETCKIQTLQYKALKTQILQSTLKEEQKNVIKKLKEEQRRKLALLGDQYEQTIAEMLQKQSVS' A
#
# COMPACT_ATOMS: atom_id res chain seq x y z
N MET A 1 -2.21 -23.65 -8.77
CA MET A 1 -1.62 -22.39 -9.28
C MET A 1 -2.53 -21.19 -9.03
N LEU A 2 -3.78 -21.17 -9.52
CA LEU A 2 -4.72 -20.04 -9.37
C LEU A 2 -5.10 -19.66 -7.93
N GLN A 3 -5.20 -20.63 -7.01
CA GLN A 3 -5.66 -20.37 -5.63
C GLN A 3 -4.70 -19.48 -4.82
N LYS A 4 -3.38 -19.73 -4.88
CA LYS A 4 -2.39 -18.94 -4.12
C LYS A 4 -2.19 -17.54 -4.70
N GLU A 5 -2.14 -17.41 -6.03
CA GLU A 5 -2.10 -16.10 -6.68
C GLU A 5 -3.36 -15.27 -6.36
N MET A 6 -4.54 -15.92 -6.35
CA MET A 6 -5.79 -15.28 -5.98
C MET A 6 -5.80 -14.83 -4.51
N GLN A 7 -5.24 -15.63 -3.59
CA GLN A 7 -5.08 -15.26 -2.18
C GLN A 7 -4.16 -14.04 -2.02
N ILE A 8 -3.03 -14.01 -2.72
CA ILE A 8 -2.08 -12.89 -2.69
C ILE A 8 -2.73 -11.62 -3.24
N ARG A 9 -3.43 -11.71 -4.38
CA ARG A 9 -4.20 -10.59 -4.94
C ARG A 9 -5.30 -10.12 -3.99
N LYS A 10 -5.94 -11.03 -3.25
CA LYS A 10 -6.96 -10.69 -2.23
C LYS A 10 -6.33 -9.94 -1.06
N GLN A 11 -5.22 -10.44 -0.51
CA GLN A 11 -4.47 -9.77 0.56
C GLN A 11 -3.98 -8.38 0.13
N PHE A 12 -3.52 -8.23 -1.11
CA PHE A 12 -3.13 -6.92 -1.65
C PHE A 12 -4.30 -5.94 -1.63
N ARG A 13 -5.48 -6.36 -2.12
CA ARG A 13 -6.69 -5.51 -2.11
C ARG A 13 -7.12 -5.13 -0.69
N GLU A 14 -7.10 -6.08 0.23
CA GLU A 14 -7.43 -5.83 1.64
C GLU A 14 -6.43 -4.87 2.28
N THR A 15 -5.13 -5.06 2.03
CA THR A 15 -4.07 -4.19 2.53
C THR A 15 -4.18 -2.78 1.97
N CYS A 16 -4.43 -2.64 0.66
CA CYS A 16 -4.67 -1.34 0.03
C CYS A 16 -5.89 -0.63 0.64
N LYS A 17 -6.97 -1.38 0.92
CA LYS A 17 -8.17 -0.84 1.56
C LYS A 17 -7.87 -0.34 2.98
N ILE A 18 -7.17 -1.14 3.79
CA ILE A 18 -6.77 -0.77 5.15
C ILE A 18 -5.84 0.45 5.14
N GLN A 19 -4.81 0.45 4.29
CA GLN A 19 -3.90 1.60 4.15
C GLN A 19 -4.64 2.87 3.72
N THR A 20 -5.64 2.76 2.85
CA THR A 20 -6.46 3.91 2.44
C THR A 20 -7.29 4.47 3.59
N LEU A 21 -7.86 3.60 4.44
CA LEU A 21 -8.62 4.01 5.62
C LEU A 21 -7.71 4.65 6.68
N GLN A 22 -6.57 4.00 6.97
CA GLN A 22 -5.56 4.55 7.88
C GLN A 22 -5.03 5.89 7.40
N TYR A 23 -4.75 6.03 6.10
CA TYR A 23 -4.32 7.29 5.51
C TYR A 23 -5.37 8.39 5.69
N LYS A 24 -6.66 8.10 5.48
CA LYS A 24 -7.73 9.08 5.72
C LYS A 24 -7.78 9.52 7.18
N ALA A 25 -7.72 8.57 8.11
CA ALA A 25 -7.74 8.86 9.54
C ALA A 25 -6.51 9.70 9.96
N LEU A 26 -5.31 9.26 9.57
CA LEU A 26 -4.06 9.94 9.85
C LEU A 26 -4.03 11.35 9.26
N LYS A 27 -4.45 11.51 8.00
CA LYS A 27 -4.55 12.80 7.34
C LYS A 27 -5.47 13.74 8.13
N THR A 28 -6.65 13.28 8.53
CA THR A 28 -7.59 14.11 9.32
C THR A 28 -6.97 14.52 10.65
N GLN A 29 -6.39 13.58 11.39
CA GLN A 29 -5.76 13.84 12.68
C GLN A 29 -4.61 14.85 12.57
N ILE A 30 -3.71 14.67 11.60
CA ILE A 30 -2.60 15.60 11.39
C ILE A 30 -3.13 16.98 10.97
N LEU A 31 -4.13 17.04 10.09
CA LEU A 31 -4.71 18.33 9.68
C LEU A 31 -5.39 19.07 10.83
N GLN A 32 -5.96 18.36 11.80
CA GLN A 32 -6.54 18.97 12.99
C GLN A 32 -5.48 19.59 13.91
N SER A 33 -4.27 19.03 13.96
CA SER A 33 -3.16 19.56 14.76
C SER A 33 -2.20 20.48 14.00
N THR A 34 -2.35 20.61 12.67
CA THR A 34 -1.45 21.40 11.80
C THR A 34 -2.07 22.76 11.44
N LEU A 35 -1.26 23.81 11.52
CA LEU A 35 -1.65 25.17 11.11
C LEU A 35 -2.01 25.24 9.61
N LYS A 36 -3.03 26.02 9.25
CA LYS A 36 -3.56 26.11 7.87
C LYS A 36 -2.49 26.36 6.79
N GLU A 37 -1.47 27.17 7.09
CA GLU A 37 -0.37 27.45 6.16
C GLU A 37 0.49 26.22 5.87
N GLU A 38 0.68 25.35 6.86
CA GLU A 38 1.48 24.13 6.73
C GLU A 38 0.69 22.93 6.21
N GLN A 39 -0.65 22.94 6.35
CA GLN A 39 -1.52 21.86 5.91
C GLN A 39 -1.29 21.47 4.44
N LYS A 40 -1.02 22.43 3.57
CA LYS A 40 -0.78 22.19 2.14
C LYS A 40 0.49 21.36 1.91
N ASN A 41 1.56 21.68 2.64
CA ASN A 41 2.83 20.96 2.59
C ASN A 41 2.70 19.55 3.20
N VAL A 42 2.00 19.45 4.32
CA VAL A 42 1.71 18.17 4.99
C VAL A 42 0.89 17.25 4.08
N ILE A 43 -0.18 17.73 3.45
CA ILE A 43 -0.98 16.93 2.50
C ILE A 43 -0.11 16.45 1.34
N LYS A 44 0.78 17.30 0.81
CA LYS A 44 1.68 16.93 -0.28
C LYS A 44 2.60 15.78 0.14
N LYS A 45 3.27 15.91 1.29
CA LYS A 45 4.14 14.86 1.85
C LYS A 45 3.38 13.56 2.09
N LEU A 46 2.22 13.63 2.73
CA LEU A 46 1.38 12.47 3.02
C LEU A 46 0.94 11.74 1.74
N LYS A 47 0.51 12.47 0.70
CA LYS A 47 0.15 11.87 -0.60
C LYS A 47 1.35 11.19 -1.28
N GLU A 48 2.52 11.80 -1.20
CA GLU A 48 3.73 11.27 -1.81
C GLU A 48 4.21 10.00 -1.10
N GLU A 49 4.18 10.00 0.22
CA GLU A 49 4.47 8.81 1.03
C GLU A 49 3.45 7.68 0.77
N GLN A 50 2.16 8.02 0.70
CA GLN A 50 1.11 7.04 0.37
C GLN A 50 1.36 6.38 -0.99
N ARG A 51 1.73 7.17 -2.02
CA ARG A 51 2.04 6.64 -3.35
C ARG A 51 3.27 5.72 -3.32
N ARG A 52 4.35 6.12 -2.64
CA ARG A 52 5.54 5.26 -2.49
C ARG A 52 5.21 3.96 -1.78
N LYS A 53 4.45 4.01 -0.69
CA LYS A 53 4.02 2.79 0.03
C LYS A 53 3.20 1.87 -0.85
N LEU A 54 2.23 2.40 -1.61
CA LEU A 54 1.41 1.59 -2.51
C LEU A 54 2.21 1.00 -3.67
N ALA A 55 3.16 1.74 -4.25
CA ALA A 55 4.04 1.25 -5.30
C ALA A 55 4.93 0.11 -4.78
N LEU A 56 5.62 0.32 -3.65
CA LEU A 56 6.44 -0.71 -3.02
C LEU A 56 5.62 -1.95 -2.65
N LEU A 57 4.41 -1.75 -2.15
CA LEU A 57 3.51 -2.85 -1.82
C LEU A 57 3.15 -3.65 -3.09
N GLY A 58 2.85 -2.97 -4.20
CA GLY A 58 2.61 -3.61 -5.49
C GLY A 58 3.80 -4.44 -5.98
N ASP A 59 4.99 -3.84 -5.98
CA ASP A 59 6.24 -4.51 -6.40
C ASP A 59 6.53 -5.75 -5.54
N GLN A 60 6.33 -5.64 -4.22
CA GLN A 60 6.54 -6.73 -3.28
C GLN A 60 5.57 -7.89 -3.53
N TYR A 61 4.32 -7.59 -3.88
CA TYR A 61 3.34 -8.61 -4.24
C TYR A 61 3.63 -9.26 -5.60
N GLU A 62 4.07 -8.49 -6.60
CA GLU A 62 4.53 -9.06 -7.88
C GLU A 62 5.74 -9.97 -7.70
N GLN A 63 6.74 -9.54 -6.92
CA GLN A 63 7.90 -10.38 -6.58
C GLN A 63 7.48 -11.66 -5.84
N THR A 64 6.57 -11.57 -4.87
CA THR A 64 6.09 -12.74 -4.14
C THR A 64 5.43 -13.75 -5.09
N ILE A 65 4.64 -13.28 -6.06
CA ILE A 65 4.03 -14.14 -7.09
C ILE A 65 5.11 -14.76 -7.98
N ALA A 66 6.07 -13.96 -8.45
CA ALA A 66 7.16 -14.41 -9.32
C ALA A 66 8.07 -15.46 -8.63
N GLU A 67 8.47 -15.21 -7.38
CA GLU A 67 9.25 -16.15 -6.57
C GLU A 67 8.49 -17.47 -6.34
N MET A 68 7.18 -17.40 -6.09
CA MET A 68 6.36 -18.60 -5.92
C MET A 68 6.26 -19.43 -7.20
N LEU A 69 6.15 -18.77 -8.36
CA LEU A 69 6.20 -19.44 -9.67
C LEU A 69 7.56 -20.11 -9.88
N GLN A 70 8.64 -19.39 -9.57
CA GLN A 70 10.01 -19.88 -9.76
C GLN A 70 10.33 -21.07 -8.85
N LYS A 71 9.97 -21.01 -7.56
CA LYS A 71 10.18 -22.11 -6.59
C LYS A 71 9.37 -23.37 -6.91
N GLN A 72 8.26 -23.26 -7.63
CA GLN A 72 7.41 -24.39 -7.99
C GLN A 72 7.85 -25.10 -9.28
N SER A 73 8.69 -24.46 -10.11
CA SER A 73 9.26 -25.06 -11.33
C SER A 73 10.53 -25.90 -11.10
N VAL A 74 11.11 -25.87 -9.89
CA VAL A 74 12.34 -26.62 -9.54
C VAL A 74 12.00 -27.93 -8.81
N SER A 75 10.90 -28.59 -9.16
CA SER A 75 10.51 -29.90 -8.62
C SER A 75 9.97 -30.81 -9.71
#